data_AF-A0A2H0QYX1-F1
#
_entry.id   AF-A0A2H0QYX1-F1
#
_cell.length_a   1.000
_cell.length_b   1.000
_cell.length_c   1.000
_cell.angle_alpha   90.00
_cell.angle_beta   90.00
_cell.angle_gamma   90.00
#
_symmetry.space_group_name_H-M   'P 1'
#
loop_
_entity.id
_entity.type
_entity.pdbx_description
1 polymer ?
#
loop_
_entity_poly.entity_id
_entity_poly.type
_entity_poly.pdbx_seq_one_letter_code
_entity_poly.pdbx_strand_id
1 'polypeptide(L)'
;MPDIKGSSDPVGDTLSYSQLKRSMNDSHLHDWENFFFRKELLSRAEAAKRKSKKTFDSDWRTHKFIHLYDKICECGNSIVKPLKGLLALFLSMVYFYPFLAGKFKRENLMDSFYIEEGVYLSLRHTVLFLPSSKKNYDSVMESLFAAYGKGNVDMLYIVYVLSSGLQTLISIAFIFLIGLAIRNHLKIK
;
A
#
# COMPACT_ATOMS: atom_id res chain seq x y z
N MET A 1 -13.32 -53.68 -42.71
CA MET A 1 -13.41 -53.21 -41.32
C MET A 1 -12.25 -52.25 -41.08
N PRO A 2 -12.48 -50.93 -41.14
CA PRO A 2 -11.50 -49.95 -40.66
C PRO A 2 -11.80 -49.57 -39.20
N ASP A 3 -10.94 -48.69 -38.65
CA ASP A 3 -11.11 -47.87 -37.43
C ASP A 3 -10.66 -48.48 -36.08
N ILE A 4 -9.87 -47.83 -35.19
CA ILE A 4 -9.40 -46.44 -35.03
C ILE A 4 -8.02 -46.49 -34.33
N LYS A 5 -7.03 -45.75 -34.84
CA LYS A 5 -5.80 -45.42 -34.09
C LYS A 5 -6.12 -44.27 -33.13
N GLY A 6 -5.76 -44.44 -31.87
CA GLY A 6 -5.88 -43.42 -30.84
C GLY A 6 -5.04 -42.18 -31.14
N SER A 7 -5.67 -41.02 -31.04
CA SER A 7 -5.01 -39.73 -30.86
C SER A 7 -5.37 -39.20 -29.47
N SER A 8 -4.45 -39.37 -28.53
CA SER A 8 -4.49 -38.70 -27.23
C SER A 8 -3.83 -37.33 -27.37
N ASP A 9 -4.63 -36.29 -27.58
CA ASP A 9 -4.18 -34.90 -27.40
C ASP A 9 -4.55 -34.42 -25.99
N PRO A 10 -3.66 -33.69 -25.28
CA PRO A 10 -3.91 -33.25 -23.93
C PRO A 10 -4.90 -32.08 -23.91
N VAL A 11 -5.95 -32.24 -23.10
CA VAL A 11 -6.94 -31.21 -22.76
C VAL A 11 -6.22 -30.04 -22.07
N GLY A 12 -5.84 -29.05 -22.86
CA GLY A 12 -5.49 -27.72 -22.38
C GLY A 12 -6.78 -26.92 -22.20
N ASP A 13 -7.34 -26.92 -20.99
CA ASP A 13 -8.48 -26.07 -20.61
C ASP A 13 -8.07 -24.59 -20.61
N THR A 14 -8.00 -24.00 -21.80
CA THR A 14 -8.05 -22.55 -21.98
C THR A 14 -9.50 -22.18 -22.27
N LEU A 15 -10.22 -21.74 -21.23
CA LEU A 15 -11.54 -21.11 -21.36
C LEU A 15 -11.49 -20.07 -22.48
N SER A 16 -12.32 -20.27 -23.51
CA SER A 16 -12.33 -19.43 -24.71
C SER A 16 -12.88 -18.04 -24.37
N TYR A 17 -12.29 -16.99 -24.93
CA TYR A 17 -12.69 -15.59 -24.74
C TYR A 17 -14.20 -15.36 -24.97
N SER A 18 -14.81 -16.16 -25.85
CA SER A 18 -16.25 -16.15 -26.14
C SER A 18 -17.11 -16.64 -24.96
N GLN A 19 -16.63 -17.61 -24.17
CA GLN A 19 -17.31 -18.09 -22.97
C GLN A 19 -17.23 -17.07 -21.83
N LEU A 20 -16.09 -16.37 -21.72
CA LEU A 20 -15.91 -15.28 -20.77
C LEU A 20 -16.88 -14.11 -21.09
N LYS A 21 -17.02 -13.78 -22.37
CA LYS A 21 -17.92 -12.72 -22.85
C LYS A 21 -19.40 -13.05 -22.65
N ARG A 22 -19.80 -14.32 -22.80
CA ARG A 22 -21.17 -14.77 -22.46
C ARG A 22 -21.44 -14.67 -20.97
N SER A 23 -20.50 -15.13 -20.13
CA SER A 23 -20.61 -15.03 -18.68
C SER A 23 -20.67 -13.58 -18.18
N MET A 24 -20.08 -12.62 -18.90
CA MET A 24 -20.10 -11.20 -18.59
C MET A 24 -21.45 -10.53 -18.90
N ASN A 25 -22.19 -11.07 -19.89
CA ASN A 25 -23.46 -10.52 -20.33
C ASN A 25 -24.64 -10.93 -19.42
N ASP A 26 -24.50 -12.05 -18.70
CA ASP A 26 -25.57 -12.67 -17.92
C ASP A 26 -25.60 -12.27 -16.43
N SER A 27 -24.61 -11.54 -15.92
CA SER A 27 -24.49 -11.25 -14.47
C SER A 27 -24.38 -9.75 -14.16
N HIS A 28 -25.25 -9.29 -13.25
CA HIS A 28 -25.43 -7.95 -12.68
C HIS A 28 -24.11 -7.16 -12.36
N LEU A 29 -23.50 -6.63 -13.43
CA LEU A 29 -23.03 -5.26 -13.71
C LEU A 29 -22.18 -4.43 -12.72
N HIS A 30 -21.54 -4.98 -11.68
CA HIS A 30 -20.39 -4.26 -11.09
C HIS A 30 -19.37 -5.14 -10.36
N ASP A 31 -19.83 -6.11 -9.57
CA ASP A 31 -18.91 -6.97 -8.79
C ASP A 31 -18.27 -8.04 -9.68
N TRP A 32 -19.04 -8.51 -10.68
CA TRP A 32 -18.52 -9.36 -11.74
C TRP A 32 -17.59 -8.60 -12.68
N GLU A 33 -17.78 -7.30 -12.87
CA GLU A 33 -16.88 -6.49 -13.70
C GLU A 33 -15.48 -6.43 -13.07
N ASN A 34 -15.39 -6.17 -11.76
CA ASN A 34 -14.11 -6.24 -11.03
C ASN A 34 -13.51 -7.66 -11.04
N PHE A 35 -14.35 -8.70 -10.93
CA PHE A 35 -13.89 -10.09 -11.03
C PHE A 35 -13.35 -10.43 -12.43
N PHE A 36 -14.03 -9.99 -13.49
CA PHE A 36 -13.63 -10.19 -14.88
C PHE A 36 -12.41 -9.36 -15.23
N PHE A 37 -12.34 -8.09 -14.82
CA PHE A 37 -11.14 -7.27 -14.96
C PHE A 37 -9.95 -7.89 -14.25
N ARG A 38 -10.13 -8.40 -13.03
CA ARG A 38 -9.07 -9.10 -12.29
C ARG A 38 -8.65 -10.39 -13.02
N LYS A 39 -9.59 -11.19 -13.51
CA LYS A 39 -9.28 -12.39 -14.30
C LYS A 39 -8.62 -12.06 -15.64
N GLU A 40 -9.00 -10.96 -16.28
CA GLU A 40 -8.40 -10.48 -17.52
C GLU A 40 -6.98 -9.95 -17.26
N LEU A 41 -6.74 -9.22 -16.18
CA LEU A 41 -5.40 -8.80 -15.77
C LEU A 41 -4.52 -9.98 -15.40
N LEU A 42 -5.05 -10.98 -14.68
CA LEU A 42 -4.33 -12.20 -14.35
C LEU A 42 -4.02 -13.03 -15.62
N SER A 43 -4.95 -13.14 -16.55
CA SER A 43 -4.72 -13.86 -17.82
C SER A 43 -3.75 -13.10 -18.72
N ARG A 44 -3.79 -11.77 -18.74
CA ARG A 44 -2.78 -10.92 -19.42
C ARG A 44 -1.43 -11.01 -18.74
N ALA A 45 -1.37 -11.08 -17.41
CA ALA A 45 -0.13 -11.26 -16.65
C ALA A 45 0.46 -12.66 -16.86
N GLU A 46 -0.37 -13.71 -16.93
CA GLU A 46 0.06 -15.06 -17.27
C GLU A 46 0.49 -15.16 -18.73
N ALA A 47 -0.23 -14.53 -19.67
CA ALA A 47 0.17 -14.45 -21.06
C ALA A 47 1.48 -13.65 -21.21
N ALA A 48 1.68 -12.58 -20.43
CA ALA A 48 2.92 -11.83 -20.37
C ALA A 48 4.05 -12.65 -19.75
N LYS A 49 3.81 -13.44 -18.69
CA LYS A 49 4.79 -14.40 -18.13
C LYS A 49 5.14 -15.51 -19.13
N ARG A 50 4.17 -16.01 -19.90
CA ARG A 50 4.39 -17.02 -20.96
C ARG A 50 5.17 -16.42 -22.14
N LYS A 51 4.95 -15.15 -22.47
CA LYS A 51 5.75 -14.40 -23.47
C LYS A 51 7.15 -14.05 -22.95
N SER A 52 7.30 -13.64 -21.69
CA SER A 52 8.61 -13.29 -21.09
C SER A 52 9.51 -14.51 -20.87
N LYS A 53 8.94 -15.72 -20.79
CA LYS A 53 9.73 -16.96 -20.82
C LYS A 53 10.46 -17.19 -22.15
N LYS A 54 10.08 -16.48 -23.22
CA LYS A 54 10.78 -16.46 -24.53
C LYS A 54 11.58 -15.18 -24.79
N THR A 55 11.38 -14.12 -24.03
CA THR A 55 12.13 -12.87 -24.13
C THR A 55 12.58 -12.43 -22.75
N PHE A 56 13.79 -12.88 -22.41
CA PHE A 56 14.54 -12.57 -21.20
C PHE A 56 15.01 -11.11 -21.19
N ASP A 57 14.09 -10.16 -21.37
CA ASP A 57 14.38 -8.71 -21.30
C ASP A 57 13.14 -7.85 -20.99
N SER A 58 12.08 -8.47 -20.43
CA SER A 58 10.83 -7.80 -20.09
C SER A 58 10.90 -7.12 -18.73
N ASP A 59 11.53 -5.95 -18.71
CA ASP A 59 11.40 -4.81 -17.80
C ASP A 59 10.84 -5.12 -16.38
N TRP A 60 11.75 -5.22 -15.41
CA TRP A 60 11.45 -5.44 -13.99
C TRP A 60 10.44 -4.42 -13.41
N ARG A 61 10.32 -3.25 -14.03
CA ARG A 61 9.37 -2.20 -13.67
C ARG A 61 7.93 -2.64 -13.85
N THR A 62 7.62 -3.31 -14.96
CA THR A 62 6.27 -3.81 -15.25
C THR A 62 5.87 -4.87 -14.25
N HIS A 63 6.79 -5.77 -13.87
CA HIS A 63 6.52 -6.78 -12.84
C HIS A 63 6.23 -6.17 -11.47
N LYS A 64 7.01 -5.14 -11.07
CA LYS A 64 6.75 -4.43 -9.79
C LYS A 64 5.42 -3.68 -9.81
N PHE A 65 5.05 -3.06 -10.93
CA PHE A 65 3.77 -2.36 -11.05
C PHE A 65 2.59 -3.32 -10.93
N ILE A 66 2.63 -4.47 -11.62
CA ILE A 66 1.58 -5.51 -11.52
C ILE A 66 1.46 -6.00 -10.07
N HIS A 67 2.57 -6.28 -9.40
CA HIS A 67 2.55 -6.70 -8.00
C HIS A 67 1.99 -5.63 -7.05
N LEU A 68 2.30 -4.35 -7.28
CA LEU A 68 1.76 -3.25 -6.49
C LEU A 68 0.24 -3.13 -6.72
N TYR A 69 -0.20 -3.21 -7.97
CA TYR A 69 -1.60 -3.16 -8.36
C TYR A 69 -2.39 -4.31 -7.72
N ASP A 70 -1.90 -5.55 -7.80
CA ASP A 70 -2.56 -6.71 -7.17
C ASP A 70 -2.72 -6.51 -5.65
N LYS A 71 -1.69 -5.98 -4.98
CA LYS A 71 -1.77 -5.66 -3.55
C LYS A 71 -2.83 -4.59 -3.25
N ILE A 72 -2.93 -3.55 -4.07
CA ILE A 72 -3.94 -2.48 -3.90
C ILE A 72 -5.34 -3.03 -4.13
N CYS A 73 -5.55 -3.84 -5.16
CA CYS A 73 -6.83 -4.49 -5.44
C CYS A 73 -7.26 -5.43 -4.29
N GLU A 74 -6.31 -6.18 -3.72
CA GLU A 74 -6.59 -7.03 -2.56
C GLU A 74 -6.96 -6.25 -1.30
N CYS A 75 -6.45 -5.03 -1.13
CA CYS A 75 -6.86 -4.15 -0.03
C CYS A 75 -8.34 -3.74 -0.13
N GLY A 76 -8.91 -3.70 -1.34
CA GLY A 76 -10.34 -3.42 -1.53
C GLY A 76 -11.29 -4.51 -1.02
N ASN A 77 -10.79 -5.75 -0.86
CA ASN A 77 -11.58 -6.90 -0.39
C ASN A 77 -11.47 -7.13 1.12
N SER A 78 -10.53 -6.48 1.81
CA SER A 78 -10.30 -6.68 3.24
C SER A 78 -9.87 -5.39 3.91
N ILE A 79 -10.68 -4.88 4.84
CA ILE A 79 -10.41 -3.67 5.64
C ILE A 79 -9.16 -3.85 6.53
N VAL A 80 -8.87 -5.09 6.95
CA VAL A 80 -7.78 -5.39 7.90
C VAL A 80 -6.40 -5.17 7.27
N LYS A 81 -6.23 -5.42 5.96
CA LYS A 81 -4.95 -5.24 5.27
C LYS A 81 -4.46 -3.78 5.26
N PRO A 82 -5.23 -2.80 4.76
CA PRO A 82 -4.81 -1.40 4.78
C PRO A 82 -4.70 -0.87 6.21
N LEU A 83 -5.51 -1.36 7.17
CA LEU A 83 -5.38 -1.00 8.58
C LEU A 83 -4.03 -1.46 9.18
N LYS A 84 -3.61 -2.72 8.91
CA LYS A 84 -2.29 -3.22 9.32
C LYS A 84 -1.15 -2.42 8.69
N GLY A 85 -1.30 -2.03 7.41
CA GLY A 85 -0.33 -1.18 6.72
C GLY A 85 -0.20 0.19 7.37
N LEU A 86 -1.33 0.82 7.71
CA LEU A 86 -1.37 2.10 8.42
C LEU A 86 -0.73 2.00 9.81
N LEU A 87 -1.03 0.93 10.57
CA LEU A 87 -0.44 0.70 11.88
C LEU A 87 1.07 0.47 11.81
N ALA A 88 1.53 -0.31 10.83
CA ALA A 88 2.96 -0.55 10.62
C ALA A 88 3.69 0.75 10.25
N LEU A 89 3.10 1.57 9.37
CA LEU A 89 3.63 2.89 9.03
C LEU A 89 3.72 3.78 10.27
N PHE A 90 2.63 3.88 11.04
CA PHE A 90 2.58 4.64 12.27
C PHE A 90 3.70 4.23 13.24
N LEU A 91 3.78 2.95 13.58
CA LEU A 91 4.80 2.43 14.51
C LEU A 91 6.21 2.66 13.98
N SER A 92 6.46 2.48 12.67
CA SER A 92 7.78 2.74 12.10
C SER A 92 8.22 4.19 12.29
N MET A 93 7.28 5.14 12.13
CA MET A 93 7.55 6.56 12.22
C MET A 93 7.71 7.05 13.67
N VAL A 94 7.04 6.39 14.64
CA VAL A 94 7.24 6.65 16.08
C VAL A 94 8.71 6.52 16.48
N TYR A 95 9.40 5.50 15.98
CA TYR A 95 10.82 5.29 16.27
C TYR A 95 11.74 6.08 15.33
N PHE A 96 11.30 6.30 14.09
CA PHE A 96 12.10 7.01 13.08
C PHE A 96 12.36 8.47 13.46
N TYR A 97 11.36 9.20 13.98
CA TYR A 97 11.53 10.63 14.29
C TYR A 97 12.55 10.92 15.40
N PRO A 98 12.48 10.26 16.58
CA PRO A 98 13.50 10.47 17.62
C PRO A 98 14.87 9.93 17.21
N PHE A 99 14.92 8.88 16.37
CA PHE A 99 16.16 8.39 15.77
C PHE A 99 16.81 9.43 14.86
N LEU A 100 16.02 10.06 13.98
CA LEU A 100 16.49 11.11 13.09
C LEU A 100 17.00 12.34 13.87
N ALA A 101 16.34 12.68 14.98
CA ALA A 101 16.75 13.75 15.89
C ALA A 101 18.03 13.40 16.70
N GLY A 102 18.59 12.20 16.54
CA GLY A 102 19.80 11.76 17.24
C GLY A 102 19.61 11.57 18.75
N LYS A 103 18.36 11.40 19.20
CA LYS A 103 18.01 11.24 20.63
C LYS A 103 18.22 9.81 21.13
N PHE A 104 18.30 8.83 20.24
CA PHE A 104 18.78 7.48 20.55
C PHE A 104 20.31 7.44 20.65
N LYS A 105 20.88 8.05 21.70
CA LYS A 105 22.27 7.78 22.08
C LYS A 105 22.33 6.54 22.98
N ARG A 106 23.47 5.83 22.91
CA ARG A 106 23.69 4.45 23.42
C ARG A 106 23.34 4.22 24.90
N GLU A 107 23.21 5.27 25.71
CA GLU A 107 22.94 5.18 27.15
C GLU A 107 21.46 5.38 27.51
N ASN A 108 20.64 6.00 26.64
CA ASN A 108 19.24 6.35 26.91
C ASN A 108 18.29 5.78 25.84
N LEU A 109 18.52 4.52 25.47
CA LEU A 109 17.80 3.85 24.36
C LEU A 109 16.29 3.66 24.60
N MET A 110 15.78 3.98 25.79
CA MET A 110 14.37 3.82 26.18
C MET A 110 13.89 4.98 27.08
N ASP A 111 14.39 6.20 26.89
CA ASP A 111 13.77 7.36 27.54
C ASP A 111 12.35 7.53 26.99
N SER A 112 11.35 7.19 27.80
CA SER A 112 9.92 7.20 27.44
C SER A 112 9.48 8.55 26.89
N PHE A 113 10.12 9.62 27.36
CA PHE A 113 9.86 11.00 26.96
C PHE A 113 9.98 11.22 25.44
N TYR A 114 11.03 10.71 24.79
CA TYR A 114 11.22 10.92 23.35
C TYR A 114 10.31 10.02 22.50
N ILE A 115 9.87 8.88 23.05
CA ILE A 115 8.90 8.01 22.38
C ILE A 115 7.54 8.69 22.35
N GLU A 116 7.13 9.36 23.44
CA GLU A 116 5.88 10.12 23.50
C GLU A 116 5.84 11.23 22.43
N GLU A 117 6.96 11.94 22.23
CA GLU A 117 7.12 12.95 21.19
C GLU A 117 7.01 12.33 19.78
N GLY A 118 7.64 11.17 19.56
CA GLY A 118 7.53 10.40 18.32
C GLY A 118 6.09 9.92 18.05
N VAL A 119 5.37 9.47 19.09
CA VAL A 119 3.95 9.11 19.03
C VAL A 119 3.12 10.31 18.62
N TYR A 120 3.32 11.46 19.25
CA TYR A 120 2.58 12.68 18.94
C TYR A 120 2.78 13.11 17.48
N LEU A 121 4.04 13.15 17.00
CA LEU A 121 4.34 13.50 15.62
C LEU A 121 3.80 12.50 14.61
N SER A 122 4.00 11.20 14.86
CA SER A 122 3.50 10.15 13.97
C SER A 122 1.97 10.18 13.90
N LEU A 123 1.29 10.37 15.03
CA LEU A 123 -0.17 10.43 15.08
C LEU A 123 -0.71 11.60 14.26
N ARG A 124 -0.09 12.78 14.39
CA ARG A 124 -0.47 13.98 13.64
C ARG A 124 -0.36 13.79 12.13
N HIS A 125 0.69 13.12 11.65
CA HIS A 125 0.89 12.88 10.22
C HIS A 125 0.09 11.68 9.69
N THR A 126 -0.29 10.75 10.56
CA THR A 126 -1.16 9.63 10.21
C THR A 126 -2.64 10.02 10.20
N VAL A 127 -3.08 10.88 11.11
CA VAL A 127 -4.48 11.31 11.25
C VAL A 127 -4.59 12.81 10.99
N LEU A 128 -4.87 13.17 9.74
CA LEU A 128 -4.94 14.56 9.26
C LEU A 128 -5.95 15.46 9.99
N PHE A 129 -6.95 14.88 10.63
CA PHE A 129 -8.02 15.62 11.30
C PHE A 129 -7.82 15.75 12.80
N LEU A 130 -6.67 15.32 13.35
CA LEU A 130 -6.41 15.48 14.76
C LEU A 130 -6.09 16.96 15.05
N PRO A 131 -6.96 17.71 15.77
CA PRO A 131 -6.66 19.08 16.11
C PRO A 131 -5.44 19.10 17.04
N SER A 132 -4.35 19.67 16.56
CA SER A 132 -3.09 19.77 17.28
C SER A 132 -2.89 21.23 17.69
N SER A 133 -2.74 21.46 19.00
CA SER A 133 -2.37 22.78 19.50
C SER A 133 -1.01 23.16 18.94
N LYS A 134 -0.92 24.34 18.32
CA LYS A 134 0.35 24.90 17.81
C LYS A 134 1.41 24.91 18.91
N LYS A 135 1.03 25.28 20.14
CA LYS A 135 1.93 25.32 21.31
C LYS A 135 2.56 23.95 21.61
N ASN A 136 1.77 22.88 21.57
CA ASN A 136 2.27 21.53 21.83
C ASN A 136 3.18 21.04 20.71
N TYR A 137 2.85 21.39 19.47
CA TYR A 137 3.68 21.06 18.32
C TYR A 137 5.03 21.78 18.36
N ASP A 138 5.03 23.09 18.62
CA ASP A 138 6.26 23.87 18.70
C ASP A 138 7.13 23.35 19.86
N SER A 139 6.54 23.02 21.01
CA SER A 139 7.25 22.41 22.14
C SER A 139 7.90 21.07 21.80
N VAL A 140 7.20 20.18 21.08
CA VAL A 140 7.73 18.87 20.66
C VAL A 140 8.79 19.02 19.57
N MET A 141 8.66 20.04 18.72
CA MET A 141 9.67 20.33 17.71
C MET A 141 10.95 20.90 18.29
N GLU A 142 10.85 21.79 19.28
CA GLU A 142 12.01 22.36 19.95
C GLU A 142 12.77 21.32 20.78
N SER A 143 12.08 20.35 21.39
CA SER A 143 12.70 19.29 22.17
C SER A 143 13.47 18.28 21.31
N LEU A 144 12.91 17.90 20.15
CA LEU A 144 13.54 17.00 19.19
C LEU A 144 14.62 17.73 18.35
N PHE A 145 14.29 18.90 17.81
CA PHE A 145 15.15 19.67 16.90
C PHE A 145 15.50 21.03 17.50
N ALA A 146 16.66 21.12 18.15
CA ALA A 146 17.14 22.35 18.80
C ALA A 146 17.31 23.56 17.85
N ALA A 147 17.30 23.34 16.54
CA ALA A 147 17.40 24.38 15.51
C ALA A 147 16.03 24.99 15.09
N TYR A 148 14.91 24.34 15.43
CA TYR A 148 13.56 24.71 14.95
C TYR A 148 13.18 26.16 15.25
N GLY A 149 13.43 26.64 16.47
CA GLY A 149 13.13 28.02 16.88
C GLY A 149 14.21 29.07 16.57
N LYS A 150 15.36 28.65 16.02
CA LYS A 150 16.53 29.54 15.83
C LYS A 150 16.67 30.08 14.41
N GLY A 151 15.76 29.71 13.50
CA GLY A 151 15.80 30.13 12.09
C GLY A 151 16.89 29.45 11.25
N ASN A 152 17.63 28.50 11.83
CA ASN A 152 18.64 27.73 11.12
C ASN A 152 17.99 26.48 10.52
N VAL A 153 18.06 26.36 9.19
CA VAL A 153 17.58 25.16 8.49
C VAL A 153 18.65 24.07 8.57
N ASP A 154 18.45 23.14 9.50
CA ASP A 154 19.31 21.97 9.65
C ASP A 154 18.92 20.88 8.63
N MET A 155 19.91 20.12 8.15
CA MET A 155 19.68 19.02 7.20
C MET A 155 18.76 17.96 7.80
N LEU A 156 18.85 17.72 9.12
CA LEU A 156 17.97 16.80 9.84
C LEU A 156 16.51 17.27 9.81
N TYR A 157 16.27 18.58 9.92
CA TYR A 157 14.94 19.15 9.82
C TYR A 157 14.36 19.01 8.41
N ILE A 158 15.18 19.19 7.37
CA ILE A 158 14.75 18.96 5.97
C ILE A 158 14.33 17.50 5.77
N VAL A 159 15.13 16.54 6.26
CA VAL A 159 14.80 15.11 6.18
C VAL A 159 13.50 14.81 6.93
N TYR A 160 13.31 15.41 8.11
CA TYR A 160 12.05 15.31 8.86
C TYR A 160 10.86 15.80 8.02
N VAL A 161 10.93 17.01 7.45
CA VAL A 161 9.85 17.58 6.63
C VAL A 161 9.50 16.66 5.46
N LEU A 162 10.49 16.17 4.73
CA LEU A 162 10.28 15.23 3.62
C LEU A 162 9.64 13.92 4.08
N SER A 163 10.15 13.33 5.17
CA SER A 163 9.61 12.07 5.71
C SER A 163 8.18 12.22 6.23
N SER A 164 7.85 13.34 6.89
CA SER A 164 6.49 13.65 7.34
C SER A 164 5.50 13.86 6.19
N GLY A 165 5.95 14.52 5.11
CA GLY A 165 5.16 14.67 3.90
C GLY A 165 4.86 13.32 3.26
N LEU A 166 5.86 12.45 3.17
CA LEU A 166 5.70 11.10 2.65
C LEU A 166 4.78 10.24 3.53
N GLN A 167 4.94 10.28 4.87
CA GLN A 167 4.05 9.60 5.81
C GLN A 167 2.60 10.06 5.61
N THR A 168 2.38 11.37 5.47
CA THR A 168 1.05 11.94 5.27
C THR A 168 0.42 11.43 3.98
N LEU A 169 1.15 11.47 2.86
CA LEU A 169 0.66 10.97 1.56
C LEU A 169 0.30 9.49 1.62
N ILE A 170 1.16 8.66 2.21
CA ILE A 170 0.91 7.22 2.34
C ILE A 170 -0.28 6.97 3.29
N SER A 171 -0.40 7.74 4.37
CA SER A 171 -1.51 7.62 5.33
C SER A 171 -2.85 7.99 4.67
N ILE A 172 -2.91 9.05 3.85
CA ILE A 172 -4.09 9.39 3.04
C ILE A 172 -4.46 8.21 2.14
N ALA A 173 -3.50 7.63 1.42
CA ALA A 173 -3.75 6.52 0.53
C ALA A 173 -4.34 5.31 1.29
N PHE A 174 -3.82 4.98 2.47
CA PHE A 174 -4.38 3.91 3.30
C PHE A 174 -5.76 4.23 3.86
N ILE A 175 -5.98 5.45 4.35
CA ILE A 175 -7.31 5.89 4.83
C ILE A 175 -8.34 5.82 3.69
N PHE A 176 -7.96 6.24 2.49
CA PHE A 176 -8.80 6.12 1.30
C PHE A 176 -9.12 4.65 0.97
N LEU A 177 -8.13 3.75 1.02
CA LEU A 177 -8.34 2.32 0.83
C LEU A 177 -9.25 1.71 1.91
N ILE A 178 -9.12 2.14 3.17
CA ILE A 178 -10.02 1.74 4.27
C ILE A 178 -11.44 2.20 3.95
N GLY A 179 -11.62 3.45 3.53
CA GLY A 179 -12.93 3.99 3.14
C GLY A 179 -13.56 3.23 1.97
N LEU A 180 -12.77 2.89 0.95
CA LEU A 180 -13.21 2.04 -0.16
C LEU A 180 -13.60 0.63 0.30
N ALA A 181 -12.79 0.01 1.16
CA ALA A 181 -13.08 -1.32 1.69
C ALA A 181 -14.36 -1.33 2.54
N ILE A 182 -14.58 -0.31 3.37
CA ILE A 182 -15.83 -0.13 4.13
C ILE A 182 -17.01 0.03 3.17
N ARG A 183 -16.91 0.91 2.18
CA ARG A 183 -17.97 1.12 1.17
C ARG A 183 -18.33 -0.17 0.45
N ASN A 184 -17.34 -0.94 0.01
CA ASN A 184 -17.57 -2.23 -0.65
C ASN A 184 -18.27 -3.22 0.28
N HIS A 185 -17.81 -3.31 1.54
CA HIS A 185 -18.41 -4.20 2.52
C HIS A 185 -19.86 -3.81 2.89
N LEU A 186 -20.20 -2.52 2.84
CA LEU A 186 -21.57 -2.04 3.06
C LEU A 186 -22.48 -2.24 1.84
N LYS A 187 -21.94 -2.23 0.62
CA LYS A 187 -22.72 -2.41 -0.62
C LYS A 187 -23.13 -3.87 -0.88
N ILE A 188 -22.38 -4.83 -0.35
CA ILE A 188 -22.60 -6.28 -0.56
C ILE A 188 -23.66 -6.85 0.39
N LYS A 189 -24.18 -6.06 1.34
CA LYS A 189 -25.30 -6.42 2.22
C LYS A 189 -26.57 -5.69 1.80
#